data_AF-A0A7G2LT58-F1
#
_entry.id   AF-A0A7G2LT58-F1
#
_cell.length_a   1.000
_cell.length_b   1.000
_cell.length_c   1.000
_cell.angle_alpha   90.00
_cell.angle_beta   90.00
_cell.angle_gamma   90.00
#
_symmetry.space_group_name_H-M   'P 1'
#
loop_
_entity.id
_entity.type
_entity.pdbx_description
1 polymer ?
#
loop_
_entity_poly.entity_id
_entity_poly.type
_entity_poly.pdbx_seq_one_letter_code
_entity_poly.pdbx_strand_id
1 'polypeptide(L)'
;TALLHKGRIVFIADTLVHEWPDENDLANIAESGARVARHLGLEPRVAFVSFSTFGYPVSERAEKMHLAPEVLDQRGVDFEYEGEMTVDVALNAASQANYPFSRLTGPANILVVPARHSASISVKLMQEMAGATVIGPILTGLDKSIQICSSNSTANDILNMAILAACKVG
;
A
#
# COMPACT_ATOMS: atom_id res chain seq x y z
N THR A 1 -4.30 3.99 3.03
CA THR A 1 -3.94 5.14 3.90
C THR A 1 -2.64 5.74 3.43
N ALA A 2 -2.56 7.07 3.31
CA ALA A 2 -1.34 7.76 2.89
C ALA A 2 -0.53 8.19 4.11
N LEU A 3 0.78 7.93 4.07
CA LEU A 3 1.77 8.38 5.04
C LEU A 3 2.66 9.43 4.39
N LEU A 4 2.75 10.61 5.01
CA LEU A 4 3.63 11.69 4.59
C LEU A 4 4.73 11.84 5.63
N HIS A 5 5.97 11.62 5.21
CA HIS A 5 7.13 11.75 6.09
C HIS A 5 8.34 12.24 5.31
N LYS A 6 8.96 13.34 5.77
CA LYS A 6 10.17 13.93 5.15
C LYS A 6 10.06 14.14 3.63
N GLY A 7 8.91 14.63 3.17
CA GLY A 7 8.65 14.88 1.74
C GLY A 7 8.37 13.64 0.89
N ARG A 8 8.30 12.44 1.49
CA ARG A 8 7.88 11.21 0.82
C ARG A 8 6.41 10.93 1.11
N ILE A 9 5.69 10.47 0.09
CA ILE A 9 4.33 9.95 0.20
C ILE A 9 4.41 8.43 -0.03
N VAL A 10 3.91 7.65 0.94
CA VAL A 10 3.82 6.19 0.84
C VAL A 10 2.42 5.75 1.23
N PHE A 11 1.79 4.91 0.41
CA PHE A 11 0.49 4.33 0.71
C PHE A 11 0.67 2.98 1.40
N ILE A 12 0.02 2.80 2.55
CA ILE A 12 -0.20 1.47 3.13
C ILE A 12 -1.59 1.03 2.68
N ALA A 13 -1.64 -0.04 1.89
CA ALA A 13 -2.86 -0.53 1.27
C ALA A 13 -3.65 -1.42 2.25
N ASP A 14 -4.97 -1.38 2.07
CA ASP A 14 -5.99 -2.06 2.89
C ASP A 14 -5.76 -2.03 4.41
N THR A 15 -6.02 -0.87 4.99
CA THR A 15 -5.86 -0.67 6.43
C THR A 15 -7.12 -0.95 7.24
N LEU A 16 -8.21 -1.38 6.61
CA LEU A 16 -9.52 -1.43 7.27
C LEU A 16 -10.43 -2.59 6.91
N VAL A 17 -10.39 -3.11 5.68
CA VAL A 17 -11.47 -3.93 5.13
C VAL A 17 -11.17 -5.41 5.29
N HIS A 18 -10.12 -5.93 4.65
CA HIS A 18 -9.85 -7.37 4.65
C HIS A 18 -8.96 -7.75 5.82
N GLU A 19 -9.47 -8.59 6.71
CA GLU A 19 -8.71 -9.10 7.86
C GLU A 19 -7.52 -9.95 7.41
N TRP A 20 -7.78 -10.87 6.47
CA TRP A 20 -6.82 -11.79 5.89
C TRP A 20 -7.10 -12.00 4.39
N PRO A 21 -6.63 -11.08 3.52
CA PRO A 21 -6.86 -11.19 2.07
C PRO A 21 -6.13 -12.39 1.48
N ASP A 22 -6.72 -13.02 0.47
CA ASP A 22 -6.05 -14.01 -0.40
C ASP A 22 -5.25 -13.32 -1.53
N GLU A 23 -4.59 -14.08 -2.40
CA GLU A 23 -3.78 -13.55 -3.52
C GLU A 23 -4.58 -12.71 -4.52
N ASN A 24 -5.86 -13.02 -4.74
CA ASN A 24 -6.73 -12.27 -5.64
C ASN A 24 -7.20 -10.96 -5.01
N ASP A 25 -7.51 -10.99 -3.71
CA ASP A 25 -7.80 -9.80 -2.92
C ASP A 25 -6.58 -8.87 -2.88
N LEU A 26 -5.38 -9.41 -2.65
CA LEU A 26 -4.13 -8.66 -2.65
C LEU A 26 -3.89 -7.98 -4.02
N ALA A 27 -4.14 -8.68 -5.13
CA ALA A 27 -4.09 -8.09 -6.46
C ALA A 27 -5.13 -6.95 -6.65
N ASN A 28 -6.37 -7.14 -6.20
CA ASN A 28 -7.41 -6.09 -6.23
C ASN A 28 -7.00 -4.86 -5.42
N ILE A 29 -6.39 -5.07 -4.24
CA ILE A 29 -5.87 -4.03 -3.36
C ILE A 29 -4.72 -3.27 -4.04
N ALA A 30 -3.82 -3.97 -4.73
CA ALA A 30 -2.74 -3.38 -5.50
C ALA A 30 -3.25 -2.47 -6.62
N GLU A 31 -4.19 -2.93 -7.44
CA GLU A 31 -4.80 -2.15 -8.52
C GLU A 31 -5.54 -0.92 -7.99
N SER A 32 -6.25 -1.06 -6.86
CA SER A 32 -6.94 0.05 -6.20
C SER A 32 -5.93 1.08 -5.66
N GLY A 33 -4.84 0.62 -5.05
CA GLY A 33 -3.74 1.48 -4.59
C GLY A 33 -3.08 2.23 -5.76
N ALA A 34 -2.83 1.55 -6.88
CA ALA A 34 -2.26 2.16 -8.08
C ALA A 34 -3.18 3.23 -8.66
N ARG A 35 -4.49 2.98 -8.69
CA ARG A 35 -5.50 3.96 -9.10
C ARG A 35 -5.46 5.21 -8.22
N VAL A 36 -5.40 5.05 -6.89
CA VAL A 36 -5.31 6.20 -5.97
C VAL A 36 -4.02 6.98 -6.18
N ALA A 37 -2.88 6.30 -6.34
CA ALA A 37 -1.60 6.96 -6.61
C ALA A 37 -1.67 7.82 -7.89
N ARG A 38 -2.25 7.28 -8.98
CA ARG A 38 -2.46 8.03 -10.23
C ARG A 38 -3.37 9.24 -10.05
N HIS A 39 -4.46 9.13 -9.28
CA HIS A 39 -5.33 10.27 -8.98
C HIS A 39 -4.58 11.40 -8.24
N LEU A 40 -3.54 11.05 -7.48
CA LEU A 40 -2.68 11.99 -6.77
C LEU A 40 -1.45 12.40 -7.61
N GLY A 41 -1.39 12.03 -8.89
CA GLY A 41 -0.31 12.41 -9.80
C GLY A 41 0.99 11.63 -9.60
N LEU A 42 0.94 10.48 -8.95
CA LEU A 42 2.11 9.63 -8.66
C LEU A 42 2.14 8.43 -9.61
N GLU A 43 3.33 8.15 -10.18
CA GLU A 43 3.57 6.91 -10.92
C GLU A 43 3.56 5.71 -9.95
N PRO A 44 2.66 4.72 -10.11
CA PRO A 44 2.53 3.63 -9.14
C PRO A 44 3.72 2.67 -9.16
N ARG A 45 4.26 2.40 -7.97
CA ARG A 45 5.25 1.34 -7.73
C ARG A 45 4.82 0.55 -6.50
N VAL A 46 4.28 -0.64 -6.75
CA VAL A 46 3.65 -1.48 -5.74
C VAL A 46 4.63 -2.52 -5.20
N ALA A 47 4.73 -2.65 -3.89
CA ALA A 47 5.43 -3.77 -3.26
C ALA A 47 4.45 -4.61 -2.45
N PHE A 48 4.40 -5.91 -2.71
CA PHE A 48 3.76 -6.89 -1.84
C PHE A 48 4.72 -7.20 -0.70
N VAL A 49 4.51 -6.52 0.44
CA VAL A 49 5.46 -6.55 1.54
C VAL A 49 5.16 -7.65 2.54
N SER A 50 6.21 -8.21 3.12
CA SER A 50 6.12 -9.25 4.14
C SER A 50 7.38 -9.26 5.01
N PHE A 51 7.54 -10.29 5.84
CA PHE A 51 8.76 -10.55 6.60
C PHE A 51 9.77 -11.42 5.84
N SER A 52 9.36 -12.05 4.73
CA SER A 52 10.25 -12.79 3.83
C SER A 52 10.53 -11.99 2.56
N THR A 53 11.67 -12.31 1.95
CA THR A 53 12.09 -11.72 0.68
C THR A 53 12.37 -12.84 -0.31
N PHE A 54 11.59 -12.86 -1.39
CA PHE A 54 11.72 -13.79 -2.52
C PHE A 54 11.91 -15.25 -2.09
N GLY A 55 11.09 -15.70 -1.14
CA GLY A 55 11.01 -17.10 -0.70
C GLY A 55 11.76 -17.45 0.58
N TYR A 56 12.40 -16.49 1.28
CA TYR A 56 13.02 -16.77 2.57
C TYR A 56 12.80 -15.68 3.64
N PRO A 57 12.45 -16.06 4.90
CA PRO A 57 12.14 -17.42 5.37
C PRO A 57 10.80 -17.96 4.82
N VAL A 58 10.77 -19.26 4.51
CA VAL A 58 9.58 -19.94 3.99
C VAL A 58 8.45 -19.89 5.01
N SER A 59 7.27 -19.44 4.58
CA SER A 59 6.07 -19.43 5.40
C SER A 59 4.80 -19.40 4.55
N GLU A 60 3.77 -20.09 5.01
CA GLU A 60 2.42 -19.99 4.43
C GLU A 60 1.91 -18.53 4.37
N ARG A 61 2.29 -17.70 5.35
CA ARG A 61 1.89 -16.28 5.38
C ARG A 61 2.57 -15.44 4.29
N ALA A 62 3.76 -15.87 3.89
CA ALA A 62 4.58 -15.27 2.84
C ALA A 62 4.09 -15.74 1.46
N GLU A 63 3.62 -16.98 1.35
CA GLU A 63 3.20 -17.61 0.10
C GLU A 63 2.18 -16.76 -0.68
N LYS A 64 1.10 -16.30 -0.03
CA LYS A 64 0.09 -15.46 -0.70
C LYS A 64 0.64 -14.14 -1.25
N MET A 65 1.68 -13.59 -0.61
CA MET A 65 2.34 -12.37 -1.06
C MET A 65 3.24 -12.63 -2.27
N HIS A 66 3.77 -13.86 -2.39
CA HIS A 66 4.51 -14.33 -3.55
C HIS A 66 3.58 -14.66 -4.74
N LEU A 67 2.39 -15.20 -4.48
CA LEU A 67 1.40 -15.53 -5.51
C LEU A 67 0.65 -14.31 -6.06
N ALA A 68 0.42 -13.26 -5.27
CA ALA A 68 -0.33 -12.09 -5.72
C ALA A 68 0.26 -11.36 -6.96
N PRO A 69 1.60 -11.22 -7.11
CA PRO A 69 2.20 -10.75 -8.36
C PRO A 69 1.84 -11.60 -9.59
N GLU A 70 1.75 -12.93 -9.47
CA GLU A 70 1.39 -13.80 -10.60
C GLU A 70 -0.05 -13.54 -11.07
N VAL A 71 -0.94 -13.21 -10.12
CA VAL A 71 -2.32 -12.80 -10.44
C VAL A 71 -2.32 -11.50 -11.25
N LEU A 72 -1.46 -10.54 -10.91
CA LEU A 72 -1.31 -9.30 -11.69
C LEU A 72 -0.69 -9.54 -13.07
N ASP A 73 0.25 -10.48 -13.19
CA ASP A 73 0.81 -10.89 -14.49
C ASP A 73 -0.29 -11.41 -15.42
N GLN A 74 -1.20 -12.25 -14.91
CA GLN A 74 -2.34 -12.77 -15.66
C GLN A 74 -3.34 -11.69 -16.05
N ARG A 75 -3.47 -10.62 -15.26
CA ARG A 75 -4.36 -9.49 -15.52
C ARG A 75 -3.76 -8.47 -16.50
N GLY A 76 -2.45 -8.51 -16.74
CA GLY A 76 -1.77 -7.62 -17.69
C GLY A 76 -1.81 -6.15 -17.26
N VAL A 77 -1.57 -5.87 -15.99
CA VAL A 77 -1.60 -4.50 -15.45
C VAL A 77 -0.47 -3.62 -16.01
N ASP A 78 -0.65 -2.31 -15.96
CA ASP A 78 0.19 -1.30 -16.61
C ASP A 78 1.06 -0.49 -15.64
N PHE A 79 1.31 -1.01 -14.43
CA PHE A 79 2.15 -0.36 -13.42
C PHE A 79 3.22 -1.32 -12.89
N GLU A 80 4.25 -0.78 -12.24
CA GLU A 80 5.30 -1.60 -11.63
C GLU A 80 4.81 -2.24 -10.33
N TYR A 81 5.08 -3.53 -10.16
CA TYR A 81 4.84 -4.26 -8.92
C TYR A 81 5.89 -5.34 -8.70
N GLU A 82 6.18 -5.65 -7.44
CA GLU A 82 7.03 -6.79 -7.10
C GLU A 82 6.70 -7.36 -5.72
N GLY A 83 7.06 -8.62 -5.50
CA GLY A 83 7.07 -9.25 -4.20
C GLY A 83 7.12 -10.78 -4.29
N GLU A 84 7.12 -11.49 -3.17
CA GLU A 84 7.16 -11.00 -1.80
C GLU A 84 8.51 -10.36 -1.43
N MET A 85 8.51 -9.22 -0.72
CA MET A 85 9.74 -8.60 -0.22
C MET A 85 9.58 -7.91 1.14
N THR A 86 10.66 -7.72 1.89
CA THR A 86 10.62 -6.94 3.12
C THR A 86 10.52 -5.44 2.86
N VAL A 87 10.02 -4.69 3.85
CA VAL A 87 9.82 -3.24 3.74
C VAL A 87 11.13 -2.48 3.51
N ASP A 88 12.23 -2.93 4.11
CA ASP A 88 13.55 -2.33 3.91
C ASP A 88 14.04 -2.50 2.46
N VAL A 89 13.75 -3.63 1.81
CA VAL A 89 14.02 -3.82 0.38
C VAL A 89 13.07 -2.94 -0.44
N ALA A 90 11.77 -2.96 -0.17
CA ALA A 90 10.78 -2.20 -0.93
C ALA A 90 11.03 -0.67 -0.94
N LEU A 91 11.57 -0.11 0.14
CA LEU A 91 11.71 1.35 0.31
C LEU A 91 13.11 1.91 0.07
N ASN A 92 14.11 1.05 -0.19
CA ASN A 92 15.53 1.42 -0.32
C ASN A 92 16.15 0.90 -1.63
N ALA A 93 16.48 1.84 -2.53
CA ALA A 93 17.08 1.53 -3.83
C ALA A 93 18.42 0.76 -3.72
N ALA A 94 19.23 1.02 -2.70
CA ALA A 94 20.50 0.30 -2.51
C ALA A 94 20.25 -1.17 -2.11
N SER A 95 19.21 -1.44 -1.31
CA SER A 95 18.80 -2.81 -1.00
C SER A 95 18.19 -3.50 -2.21
N GLN A 96 17.37 -2.78 -3.00
CA GLN A 96 16.77 -3.31 -4.25
C GLN A 96 17.82 -3.72 -5.29
N ALA A 97 18.97 -3.04 -5.34
CA ALA A 97 20.04 -3.35 -6.29
C ALA A 97 20.58 -4.78 -6.18
N ASN A 98 20.37 -5.45 -5.04
CA ASN A 98 20.72 -6.86 -4.85
C ASN A 98 19.75 -7.83 -5.56
N TYR A 99 18.64 -7.33 -6.07
CA TYR A 99 17.58 -8.10 -6.72
C TYR A 99 17.32 -7.55 -8.14
N PRO A 100 18.27 -7.72 -9.07
CA PRO A 100 18.20 -7.11 -10.42
C PRO A 100 17.07 -7.65 -11.30
N PHE A 101 16.43 -8.74 -10.89
CA PHE A 101 15.24 -9.29 -11.54
C PHE A 101 13.93 -8.59 -11.10
N SER A 102 13.97 -7.77 -10.04
CA SER A 102 12.81 -7.02 -9.55
C SER A 102 12.29 -6.07 -10.63
N ARG A 103 10.98 -6.08 -10.85
CA ARG A 103 10.28 -5.17 -11.78
C ARG A 103 10.31 -3.71 -11.33
N LEU A 104 10.52 -3.45 -10.03
CA LEU A 104 10.57 -2.09 -9.50
C LEU A 104 11.83 -1.35 -9.98
N THR A 105 11.63 -0.22 -10.65
CA THR A 105 12.72 0.67 -11.13
C THR A 105 13.24 1.61 -10.05
N GLY A 106 12.55 1.67 -8.90
CA GLY A 106 12.96 2.42 -7.73
C GLY A 106 12.13 2.08 -6.49
N PRO A 107 12.26 2.89 -5.41
CA PRO A 107 11.52 2.63 -4.18
C PRO A 107 10.01 2.63 -4.42
N ALA A 108 9.35 1.62 -3.85
CA ALA A 108 7.90 1.52 -3.86
C ALA A 108 7.25 2.72 -3.16
N ASN A 109 6.12 3.17 -3.70
CA ASN A 109 5.27 4.18 -3.06
C ASN A 109 3.93 3.60 -2.60
N ILE A 110 3.63 2.35 -2.91
CA ILE A 110 2.46 1.62 -2.43
C ILE A 110 2.96 0.31 -1.80
N LEU A 111 2.64 0.09 -0.53
CA LEU A 111 2.94 -1.14 0.19
C LEU A 111 1.64 -1.89 0.43
N VAL A 112 1.48 -3.02 -0.25
CA VAL A 112 0.39 -3.98 -0.01
C VAL A 112 0.84 -4.92 1.09
N VAL A 113 0.14 -4.89 2.23
CA VAL A 113 0.50 -5.66 3.42
C VAL A 113 -0.33 -6.95 3.52
N PRO A 114 0.14 -7.98 4.25
CA PRO A 114 -0.50 -9.30 4.19
C PRO A 114 -1.80 -9.38 4.99
N ALA A 115 -2.06 -8.46 5.91
CA ALA A 115 -3.21 -8.52 6.80
C ALA A 115 -3.53 -7.16 7.42
N ARG A 116 -4.79 -6.97 7.85
CA ARG A 116 -5.26 -5.74 8.50
C ARG A 116 -4.43 -5.35 9.73
N HIS A 117 -4.02 -6.34 10.53
CA HIS A 117 -3.21 -6.07 11.73
C HIS A 117 -1.86 -5.45 11.36
N SER A 118 -1.22 -5.93 10.28
CA SER A 118 0.06 -5.39 9.80
C SER A 118 -0.12 -3.94 9.37
N ALA A 119 -1.16 -3.64 8.59
CA ALA A 119 -1.47 -2.26 8.21
C ALA A 119 -1.68 -1.35 9.42
N SER A 120 -2.57 -1.73 10.34
CA SER A 120 -2.93 -0.92 11.50
C SER A 120 -1.71 -0.66 12.40
N ILE A 121 -0.89 -1.67 12.65
CA ILE A 121 0.31 -1.52 13.48
C ILE A 121 1.32 -0.61 12.79
N SER A 122 1.62 -0.83 11.51
CA SER A 122 2.61 -0.03 10.77
C SER A 122 2.22 1.44 10.66
N VAL A 123 0.95 1.74 10.35
CA VAL A 123 0.46 3.13 10.27
C VAL A 123 0.59 3.84 11.62
N LYS A 124 0.13 3.20 12.71
CA LYS A 124 0.21 3.80 14.05
C LYS A 124 1.66 3.95 14.53
N LEU A 125 2.53 2.99 14.22
CA LEU A 125 3.94 3.10 14.56
C LEU A 125 4.61 4.28 13.83
N MET A 126 4.31 4.46 12.55
CA MET A 126 4.81 5.61 11.79
C MET A 126 4.25 6.93 12.31
N GLN A 127 3.00 6.96 12.74
CA GLN A 127 2.39 8.14 13.35
C GLN A 127 3.06 8.50 14.68
N GLU A 128 3.13 7.55 15.61
CA GLU A 128 3.54 7.80 17.00
C GLU A 128 5.06 7.90 17.16
N MET A 129 5.83 7.04 16.48
CA MET A 129 7.30 7.02 16.65
C MET A 129 8.03 7.87 15.61
N ALA A 130 7.57 7.86 14.37
CA ALA A 130 8.24 8.60 13.29
C ALA A 130 7.65 10.00 13.07
N GLY A 131 6.54 10.36 13.73
CA GLY A 131 5.88 11.65 13.54
C GLY A 131 5.38 11.84 12.11
N ALA A 132 5.03 10.76 11.41
CA ALA A 132 4.48 10.83 10.06
C ALA A 132 3.07 11.41 10.09
N THR A 133 2.76 12.28 9.12
CA THR A 133 1.38 12.72 8.92
C THR A 133 0.60 11.61 8.24
N VAL A 134 -0.51 11.19 8.86
CA VAL A 134 -1.39 10.15 8.34
C VAL A 134 -2.61 10.79 7.71
N ILE A 135 -2.93 10.43 6.46
CA ILE A 135 -4.16 10.84 5.78
C ILE A 135 -4.94 9.58 5.39
N GLY A 136 -6.18 9.50 5.85
CA GLY A 136 -7.06 8.38 5.58
C GLY A 136 -7.79 7.90 6.84
N PRO A 137 -8.53 6.80 6.73
CA PRO A 137 -8.53 5.80 5.65
C PRO A 137 -9.09 6.30 4.31
N ILE A 138 -8.39 6.07 3.20
CA ILE A 138 -8.93 6.37 1.86
C ILE A 138 -9.66 5.12 1.37
N LEU A 139 -10.99 5.20 1.24
CA LEU A 139 -11.79 4.11 0.67
C LEU A 139 -11.79 4.19 -0.85
N THR A 140 -11.80 3.02 -1.49
CA THR A 140 -11.68 2.84 -2.94
C THR A 140 -12.68 1.82 -3.46
N GLY A 141 -12.96 1.85 -4.77
CA GLY A 141 -13.72 0.79 -5.43
C GLY A 141 -15.24 0.90 -5.27
N LEU A 142 -15.75 2.11 -4.98
CA LEU A 142 -17.17 2.42 -4.89
C LEU A 142 -17.59 3.30 -6.08
N ASP A 143 -18.84 3.18 -6.52
CA ASP A 143 -19.38 3.99 -7.64
C ASP A 143 -19.42 5.50 -7.33
N LYS A 144 -19.46 5.84 -6.03
CA LYS A 144 -19.41 7.21 -5.53
C LYS A 144 -18.37 7.31 -4.44
N SER A 145 -17.65 8.42 -4.43
CA SER A 145 -16.63 8.67 -3.41
C SER A 145 -17.27 8.83 -2.04
N ILE A 146 -16.92 7.91 -1.14
CA ILE A 146 -17.35 7.89 0.26
C ILE A 146 -16.09 7.82 1.11
N GLN A 147 -15.96 8.71 2.08
CA GLN A 147 -14.80 8.75 2.97
C GLN A 147 -15.29 8.75 4.43
N ILE A 148 -14.61 7.99 5.29
CA ILE A 148 -15.00 7.82 6.69
C ILE A 148 -14.01 8.56 7.59
N CYS A 149 -14.55 9.35 8.51
CA CYS A 149 -13.80 9.95 9.60
C CYS A 149 -14.08 9.20 10.91
N SER A 150 -13.10 9.14 11.78
CA SER A 150 -13.27 8.60 13.13
C SER A 150 -13.80 9.68 14.07
N SER A 151 -14.45 9.29 15.17
CA SER A 151 -14.95 10.25 16.17
C SER A 151 -13.87 11.08 16.85
N ASN A 152 -12.60 10.65 16.76
CA ASN A 152 -11.44 11.37 17.26
C ASN A 152 -10.69 12.17 16.18
N SER A 153 -11.24 12.28 14.96
CA SER A 153 -10.64 13.04 13.87
C SER A 153 -10.56 14.54 14.20
N THR A 154 -9.43 15.16 13.88
CA THR A 154 -9.25 16.60 14.00
C THR A 154 -9.99 17.35 12.88
N ALA A 155 -10.12 18.67 13.00
CA ALA A 155 -10.69 19.50 11.95
C ALA A 155 -9.92 19.38 10.62
N ASN A 156 -8.59 19.25 10.69
CA ASN A 156 -7.74 19.04 9.51
C ASN A 156 -7.97 17.68 8.87
N ASP A 157 -8.17 16.62 9.66
CA ASP A 157 -8.47 15.29 9.13
C ASP A 157 -9.80 15.32 8.37
N ILE A 158 -10.83 15.92 8.95
CA ILE A 158 -12.16 16.04 8.32
C ILE A 158 -12.07 16.85 7.01
N LEU A 159 -11.32 17.96 7.01
CA LEU A 159 -11.10 18.76 5.80
C LEU A 159 -10.40 17.95 4.70
N ASN A 160 -9.33 17.23 5.04
CA ASN A 160 -8.61 16.38 4.09
C ASN A 160 -9.54 15.31 3.50
N MET A 161 -10.34 14.65 4.34
CA MET A 161 -11.29 13.62 3.88
C MET A 161 -12.40 14.21 3.00
N ALA A 162 -12.88 15.42 3.31
CA ALA A 162 -13.85 16.13 2.48
C ALA A 162 -13.27 16.50 1.11
N ILE A 163 -12.00 16.94 1.05
CA ILE A 163 -11.31 17.24 -0.21
C ILE A 163 -11.15 15.96 -1.05
N LEU A 164 -10.69 14.86 -0.45
CA LEU A 164 -10.58 13.58 -1.15
C LEU A 164 -11.93 13.14 -1.72
N ALA A 165 -13.01 13.29 -0.95
CA ALA A 165 -14.36 12.98 -1.39
C ALA A 165 -14.83 13.87 -2.56
N ALA A 166 -14.59 15.18 -2.48
CA ALA A 166 -14.96 16.14 -3.52
C ALA A 166 -14.19 15.92 -4.82
N CYS A 167 -12.91 15.55 -4.72
CA CYS A 167 -12.04 15.24 -5.85
C CYS A 167 -12.27 13.83 -6.43
N LYS A 168 -13.19 13.05 -5.87
CA LYS A 168 -13.48 11.65 -6.26
C LYS A 168 -12.23 10.77 -6.21
N VAL A 169 -11.39 10.97 -5.20
CA VAL A 169 -10.22 10.13 -4.98
C VAL A 169 -10.67 8.84 -4.30
N GLY A 170 -10.51 7.72 -5.01
CA GLY A 170 -10.81 6.37 -4.54
C GLY A 170 -11.89 5.65 -5.33
#